data_AF-A0A091AVH0-F1
#
_entry.id   AF-A0A091AVH0-F1
#
_cell.length_a   1.000
_cell.length_b   1.000
_cell.length_c   1.000
_cell.angle_alpha   90.00
_cell.angle_beta   90.00
_cell.angle_gamma   90.00
#
_symmetry.space_group_name_H-M   'P 1'
#
loop_
_entity.id
_entity.type
_entity.pdbx_description
1 polymer ?
#
loop_
_entity_poly.entity_id
_entity_poly.type
_entity_poly.pdbx_seq_one_letter_code
_entity_poly.pdbx_strand_id
1 'polypeptide(L)'
;MPLHLVWFKRDLRTFDHAPLAEAAARGPVLPLYVAEPSYWALPDTSGRQWEAVADGLRELREDLARLGQPLVVRMGDAVGVLEDLRRRHGIAALWSHEETGNGWTYARDRRVAAWARGHGIPWHETPSGGVVRRLRSRNRWASQWEARLAPAPLPEPGLVPLAGIEPGAIPTADDLGLAPDPCPGRQRGGR
;
A
#
# COMPACT_ATOMS: atom_id res chain seq x y z
N MET A 1 5.65 -7.89 21.09
CA MET A 1 4.59 -6.91 20.75
C MET A 1 3.90 -7.40 19.48
N PRO A 2 2.59 -7.21 19.32
CA PRO A 2 1.88 -7.76 18.16
C PRO A 2 2.20 -6.93 16.90
N LEU A 3 2.35 -7.59 15.76
CA LEU A 3 2.85 -6.99 14.49
C LEU A 3 1.75 -6.20 13.76
N HIS A 4 2.04 -4.99 13.30
CA HIS A 4 1.14 -4.19 12.48
C HIS A 4 1.54 -4.23 11.00
N LEU A 5 0.58 -4.51 10.11
CA LEU A 5 0.82 -4.45 8.66
C LEU A 5 0.41 -3.09 8.11
N VAL A 6 1.33 -2.41 7.41
CA VAL A 6 1.00 -1.22 6.61
C VAL A 6 1.01 -1.61 5.15
N TRP A 7 -0.17 -1.71 4.54
CA TRP A 7 -0.35 -2.12 3.15
C TRP A 7 -0.40 -0.91 2.22
N PHE A 8 0.73 -0.70 1.54
CA PHE A 8 0.91 0.30 0.49
C PHE A 8 0.27 -0.20 -0.82
N LYS A 9 -0.41 0.71 -1.53
CA LYS A 9 -1.10 0.44 -2.79
C LYS A 9 -0.70 1.45 -3.86
N ARG A 10 -1.22 2.67 -3.79
CA ARG A 10 -0.93 3.77 -4.75
C ARG A 10 -0.22 4.96 -4.10
N ASP A 11 0.01 4.83 -2.82
CA ASP A 11 0.49 5.79 -1.84
C ASP A 11 1.97 5.52 -1.54
N LEU A 12 2.81 5.39 -2.58
CA LEU A 12 4.21 4.96 -2.47
C LEU A 12 5.13 6.05 -1.88
N ARG A 13 4.88 6.45 -0.63
CA ARG A 13 5.63 7.49 0.09
C ARG A 13 5.62 7.22 1.60
N THR A 14 6.66 7.67 2.29
CA THR A 14 6.77 7.61 3.76
C THR A 14 6.26 8.87 4.46
N PHE A 15 6.47 10.03 3.83
CA PHE A 15 6.06 11.33 4.36
C PHE A 15 4.55 11.57 4.20
N ASP A 16 3.94 12.23 5.19
CA ASP A 16 2.51 12.49 5.23
C ASP A 16 1.66 11.22 5.02
N HIS A 17 2.02 10.16 5.73
CA HIS A 17 1.44 8.83 5.59
C HIS A 17 0.79 8.36 6.90
N ALA A 18 -0.45 8.78 7.13
CA ALA A 18 -1.21 8.50 8.35
C ALA A 18 -1.22 7.01 8.76
N PRO A 19 -1.45 6.03 7.85
CA PRO A 19 -1.40 4.61 8.23
C PRO A 19 -0.04 4.17 8.78
N LEU A 20 1.06 4.76 8.28
CA LEU A 20 2.41 4.41 8.71
C LEU A 20 2.71 5.01 10.09
N ALA A 21 2.38 6.29 10.28
CA ALA A 21 2.54 6.98 11.56
C ALA A 21 1.71 6.33 12.68
N GLU A 22 0.43 6.04 12.41
CA GLU A 22 -0.47 5.43 13.39
C GLU A 22 -0.07 3.99 13.76
N ALA A 23 0.40 3.20 12.80
CA ALA A 23 0.88 1.85 13.04
C ALA A 23 2.18 1.85 13.87
N ALA A 24 3.13 2.73 13.51
CA ALA A 24 4.42 2.83 14.20
C ALA A 24 4.26 3.26 15.67
N ALA A 25 3.25 4.08 15.98
CA ALA A 25 2.92 4.47 17.35
C ALA A 25 2.38 3.31 18.22
N ARG A 26 1.97 2.18 17.61
CA ARG A 26 1.33 1.05 18.29
C ARG A 26 2.23 -0.17 18.45
N GLY A 27 3.25 -0.31 17.61
CA GLY A 27 4.19 -1.41 17.71
C GLY A 27 5.02 -1.62 16.44
N PRO A 28 5.71 -2.78 16.34
CA PRO A 28 6.49 -3.11 15.16
C PRO A 28 5.63 -3.12 13.90
N VAL A 29 6.15 -2.54 12.82
CA VAL A 29 5.45 -2.38 11.55
C VAL A 29 6.12 -3.23 10.48
N LEU A 30 5.34 -3.97 9.71
CA LEU A 30 5.77 -4.56 8.45
C LEU A 30 5.13 -3.78 7.29
N PRO A 31 5.91 -2.95 6.58
CA PRO A 31 5.49 -2.30 5.35
C PRO A 31 5.35 -3.35 4.25
N LEU A 32 4.18 -3.42 3.62
CA LEU A 32 3.83 -4.43 2.62
C LEU A 32 3.34 -3.76 1.33
N TYR A 33 3.85 -4.24 0.20
CA TYR A 33 3.21 -4.08 -1.10
C TYR A 33 2.91 -5.47 -1.68
N VAL A 34 1.72 -5.63 -2.27
CA VAL A 34 1.33 -6.85 -2.97
C VAL A 34 1.20 -6.55 -4.46
N ALA A 35 2.07 -7.14 -5.27
CA ALA A 35 1.97 -7.13 -6.72
C ALA A 35 0.96 -8.21 -7.14
N GLU A 36 -0.20 -7.81 -7.65
CA GLU A 36 -1.32 -8.71 -7.93
C GLU A 36 -1.38 -9.03 -9.44
N PRO A 37 -0.95 -10.22 -9.93
CA PRO A 37 -0.92 -10.51 -11.37
C PRO A 37 -2.29 -10.36 -12.04
N SER A 38 -3.37 -10.73 -11.35
CA SER A 38 -4.73 -10.58 -11.86
C SER A 38 -5.18 -9.12 -12.04
N TYR A 39 -4.58 -8.16 -11.31
CA TYR A 39 -4.80 -6.74 -11.56
C TYR A 39 -4.01 -6.28 -12.79
N TRP A 40 -2.76 -6.72 -12.91
CA TRP A 40 -1.88 -6.39 -14.04
C TRP A 40 -2.24 -7.12 -15.34
N ALA A 41 -3.19 -8.06 -15.30
CA ALA A 41 -3.80 -8.63 -16.49
C ALA A 41 -4.99 -7.81 -17.02
N LEU A 42 -5.38 -6.72 -16.34
CA LEU A 42 -6.52 -5.91 -16.78
C LEU A 42 -6.20 -5.09 -18.04
N PRO A 43 -7.19 -4.84 -18.93
CA PRO A 43 -6.95 -4.13 -20.20
C PRO A 43 -6.46 -2.69 -20.07
N ASP A 44 -6.64 -2.06 -18.90
CA ASP A 44 -6.24 -0.69 -18.60
C ASP A 44 -4.84 -0.60 -17.95
N THR A 45 -4.13 -1.72 -17.87
CA THR A 45 -2.75 -1.81 -17.34
C THR A 45 -1.71 -2.02 -18.44
N SER A 46 -0.46 -1.68 -18.16
CA SER A 46 0.63 -1.87 -19.14
C SER A 46 2.00 -2.03 -18.50
N GLY A 47 2.95 -2.59 -19.26
CA GLY A 47 4.33 -2.75 -18.83
C GLY A 47 4.98 -1.42 -18.43
N ARG A 48 4.74 -0.33 -19.17
CA ARG A 48 5.30 0.99 -18.81
C ARG A 48 4.74 1.53 -17.49
N GLN A 49 3.48 1.23 -17.17
CA GLN A 49 2.86 1.60 -15.90
C GLN A 49 3.46 0.78 -14.75
N TRP A 50 3.62 -0.54 -14.92
CA TRP A 50 4.24 -1.38 -13.91
C TRP A 50 5.66 -0.93 -13.62
N GLU A 51 6.44 -0.68 -14.65
CA GLU A 51 7.83 -0.27 -14.47
C GLU A 51 7.96 1.08 -13.74
N ALA A 52 6.99 2.00 -13.89
CA ALA A 52 6.92 3.22 -13.08
C ALA A 52 6.57 2.93 -11.61
N VAL A 53 5.68 1.96 -11.37
CA VAL A 53 5.38 1.46 -10.01
C VAL A 53 6.62 0.79 -9.40
N ALA A 54 7.31 -0.06 -10.15
CA ALA A 54 8.50 -0.77 -9.71
C ALA A 54 9.63 0.19 -9.32
N ASP A 55 9.83 1.29 -10.06
CA ASP A 55 10.75 2.35 -9.66
C ASP A 55 10.34 2.97 -8.32
N GLY A 56 9.07 3.35 -8.16
CA GLY A 56 8.56 3.88 -6.88
C GLY A 56 8.65 2.89 -5.71
N LEU A 57 8.52 1.59 -5.96
CA LEU A 57 8.72 0.54 -4.94
C LEU A 57 10.18 0.41 -4.51
N ARG A 58 11.14 0.61 -5.42
CA ARG A 58 12.58 0.61 -5.09
C ARG A 58 12.91 1.78 -4.18
N GLU A 59 12.44 2.97 -4.51
CA GLU A 59 12.64 4.16 -3.67
C GLU A 59 11.93 4.04 -2.32
N LEU A 60 10.66 3.63 -2.31
CA LEU A 60 9.92 3.43 -1.07
C LEU A 60 10.63 2.40 -0.16
N ARG A 61 11.23 1.35 -0.74
CA ARG A 61 12.02 0.37 0.03
C ARG A 61 13.24 1.02 0.68
N GLU A 62 13.96 1.85 -0.06
CA GLU A 62 15.12 2.57 0.47
C GLU A 62 14.70 3.57 1.57
N ASP A 63 13.64 4.32 1.36
CA ASP A 63 13.09 5.28 2.32
C ASP A 63 12.69 4.58 3.62
N LEU A 64 11.91 3.50 3.52
CA LEU A 64 11.50 2.70 4.68
C LEU A 64 12.68 2.00 5.36
N ALA A 65 13.71 1.59 4.60
CA ALA A 65 14.94 1.05 5.18
C ALA A 65 15.67 2.10 6.02
N ARG A 66 15.73 3.37 5.57
CA ARG A 66 16.30 4.48 6.37
C ARG A 66 15.48 4.76 7.63
N LEU A 67 14.16 4.53 7.59
CA LEU A 67 13.30 4.61 8.77
C LEU A 67 13.43 3.40 9.70
N GLY A 68 14.03 2.29 9.26
CA GLY A 68 14.39 1.14 10.10
C GLY A 68 13.82 -0.20 9.65
N GLN A 69 12.84 -0.24 8.75
CA GLN A 69 12.26 -1.49 8.26
C GLN A 69 11.96 -1.38 6.76
N PRO A 70 12.68 -2.09 5.87
CA PRO A 70 12.46 -2.00 4.42
C PRO A 70 11.08 -2.51 4.00
N LEU A 71 10.65 -2.04 2.82
CA LEU A 71 9.43 -2.53 2.16
C LEU A 71 9.53 -4.01 1.81
N VAL A 72 8.56 -4.77 2.31
CA VAL A 72 8.32 -6.16 1.92
C VAL A 72 7.42 -6.18 0.70
N VAL A 73 7.89 -6.80 -0.37
CA VAL A 73 7.12 -7.01 -1.61
C VAL A 73 6.81 -8.49 -1.75
N ARG A 74 5.54 -8.78 -2.04
CA ARG A 74 5.05 -10.13 -2.35
C ARG A 74 4.25 -10.07 -3.64
N MET A 75 4.25 -11.17 -4.38
CA MET A 75 3.45 -11.32 -5.59
C MET A 75 2.37 -12.37 -5.35
N GLY A 76 1.13 -12.08 -5.75
CA GLY A 76 0.02 -13.01 -5.64
C GLY A 76 -1.32 -12.34 -5.34
N ASP A 77 -2.30 -13.14 -4.92
CA ASP A 77 -3.59 -12.64 -4.45
C ASP A 77 -3.45 -11.97 -3.07
N ALA A 78 -3.99 -10.76 -2.89
CA ALA A 78 -3.86 -10.02 -1.64
C ALA A 78 -4.34 -10.80 -0.41
N VAL A 79 -5.45 -11.53 -0.48
CA VAL A 79 -5.94 -12.32 0.66
C VAL A 79 -5.01 -13.49 0.95
N GLY A 80 -4.54 -14.19 -0.09
CA GLY A 80 -3.57 -15.27 0.06
C GLY A 80 -2.27 -14.80 0.74
N VAL A 81 -1.70 -13.69 0.26
CA VAL A 81 -0.48 -13.10 0.83
C VAL A 81 -0.68 -12.67 2.28
N LEU A 82 -1.79 -12.00 2.58
CA LEU A 82 -2.12 -11.57 3.94
C LEU A 82 -2.31 -12.75 4.89
N GLU A 83 -2.95 -13.84 4.41
CA GLU A 83 -3.13 -15.06 5.19
C GLU A 83 -1.82 -15.78 5.50
N ASP A 84 -0.91 -15.85 4.53
CA ASP A 84 0.43 -16.42 4.72
C ASP A 84 1.22 -15.62 5.76
N LEU A 85 1.20 -14.29 5.68
CA LEU A 85 1.82 -13.42 6.67
C LEU A 85 1.20 -13.60 8.06
N ARG A 86 -0.13 -13.71 8.14
CA ARG A 86 -0.85 -13.96 9.40
C ARG A 86 -0.41 -15.26 10.04
N ARG A 87 -0.30 -16.34 9.27
CA ARG A 87 0.09 -17.67 9.78
C ARG A 87 1.53 -17.69 10.28
N ARG A 88 2.44 -16.98 9.60
CA ARG A 88 3.87 -16.98 9.94
C ARG A 88 4.23 -16.06 11.08
N HIS A 89 3.61 -14.89 11.17
CA HIS A 89 4.05 -13.82 12.08
C HIS A 89 2.98 -13.37 13.07
N GLY A 90 1.71 -13.72 12.83
CA GLY A 90 0.58 -13.07 13.48
C GLY A 90 0.41 -11.63 12.99
N ILE A 91 -0.82 -11.11 13.09
CA ILE A 91 -1.14 -9.73 12.69
C ILE A 91 -2.06 -9.14 13.76
N ALA A 92 -1.65 -8.00 14.31
CA ALA A 92 -2.41 -7.22 15.28
C ALA A 92 -3.49 -6.37 14.60
N ALA A 93 -3.12 -5.73 13.49
CA ALA A 93 -3.99 -4.84 12.72
C ALA A 93 -3.43 -4.66 11.31
N LEU A 94 -4.32 -4.38 10.37
CA LEU A 94 -4.02 -3.94 9.02
C LEU A 94 -4.26 -2.44 8.91
N TRP A 95 -3.34 -1.73 8.28
CA TRP A 95 -3.38 -0.29 8.07
C TRP A 95 -3.18 0.00 6.59
N SER A 96 -3.97 0.89 6.01
CA SER A 96 -3.72 1.37 4.64
C SER A 96 -4.41 2.70 4.42
N HIS A 97 -4.00 3.42 3.38
CA HIS A 97 -4.91 4.43 2.87
C HIS A 97 -6.12 3.79 2.18
N GLU A 98 -7.24 4.51 2.15
CA GLU A 98 -8.36 4.17 1.27
C GLU A 98 -7.89 4.18 -0.20
N GLU A 99 -8.31 3.20 -1.00
CA GLU A 99 -8.07 3.24 -2.44
C GLU A 99 -9.32 3.73 -3.21
N THR A 100 -9.11 4.69 -4.11
CA THR A 100 -10.09 5.11 -5.11
C THR A 100 -9.68 4.56 -6.48
N GLY A 101 -9.90 3.26 -6.68
CA GLY A 101 -9.57 2.56 -7.91
C GLY A 101 -10.80 2.10 -8.71
N ASN A 102 -10.60 1.13 -9.60
CA ASN A 102 -11.65 0.57 -10.44
C ASN A 102 -12.48 -0.50 -9.71
N GLY A 103 -13.43 -1.12 -10.41
CA GLY A 103 -14.29 -2.17 -9.83
C GLY A 103 -13.49 -3.38 -9.31
N TRP A 104 -12.32 -3.66 -9.88
CA TRP A 104 -11.47 -4.77 -9.48
C TRP A 104 -10.84 -4.51 -8.10
N THR A 105 -10.22 -3.35 -7.88
CA THR A 105 -9.59 -3.04 -6.58
C THR A 105 -10.64 -2.88 -5.48
N TYR A 106 -11.84 -2.38 -5.82
CA TYR A 106 -12.97 -2.41 -4.90
C TYR A 106 -13.40 -3.82 -4.51
N ALA A 107 -13.47 -4.76 -5.46
CA ALA A 107 -13.80 -6.16 -5.18
C ALA A 107 -12.72 -6.83 -4.32
N ARG A 108 -11.44 -6.57 -4.59
CA ARG A 108 -10.31 -7.00 -3.75
C ARG A 108 -10.44 -6.48 -2.33
N ASP A 109 -10.67 -5.18 -2.14
CA ASP A 109 -10.82 -4.59 -0.80
C ASP A 109 -11.99 -5.23 -0.03
N ARG A 110 -13.11 -5.54 -0.69
CA ARG A 110 -14.20 -6.29 -0.05
C ARG A 110 -13.79 -7.68 0.42
N ARG A 111 -12.95 -8.39 -0.35
CA ARG A 111 -12.41 -9.70 0.03
C ARG A 111 -11.45 -9.57 1.21
N VAL A 112 -10.55 -8.58 1.20
CA VAL A 112 -9.64 -8.29 2.32
C VAL A 112 -10.42 -7.91 3.59
N ALA A 113 -11.46 -7.09 3.50
CA ALA A 113 -12.31 -6.74 4.64
C ALA A 113 -13.08 -7.94 5.22
N ALA A 114 -13.50 -8.88 4.36
CA ALA A 114 -14.13 -10.12 4.80
C ALA A 114 -13.11 -11.03 5.52
N TRP A 115 -11.91 -11.19 4.95
CA TRP A 115 -10.81 -11.93 5.55
C TRP A 115 -10.40 -11.35 6.92
N ALA A 116 -10.18 -10.03 7.00
CA ALA A 116 -9.77 -9.36 8.23
C ALA A 116 -10.80 -9.57 9.35
N ARG A 117 -12.10 -9.38 9.05
CA ARG A 117 -13.19 -9.69 9.99
C ARG A 117 -13.23 -11.16 10.40
N GLY A 118 -13.04 -12.09 9.45
CA GLY A 118 -13.02 -13.52 9.72
C GLY A 118 -11.92 -13.94 10.71
N HIS A 119 -10.82 -13.20 10.77
CA HIS A 119 -9.70 -13.45 11.68
C HIS A 119 -9.66 -12.50 12.90
N GLY A 120 -10.66 -11.63 13.08
CA GLY A 120 -10.66 -10.65 14.17
C GLY A 120 -9.54 -9.60 14.05
N ILE A 121 -9.02 -9.37 12.85
CA ILE A 121 -7.98 -8.37 12.59
C ILE A 121 -8.67 -7.04 12.27
N PRO A 122 -8.48 -5.98 13.09
CA PRO A 122 -8.98 -4.66 12.76
C PRO A 122 -8.24 -4.12 11.53
N TRP A 123 -9.00 -3.65 10.54
CA TRP A 123 -8.48 -2.94 9.39
C TRP A 123 -8.82 -1.45 9.52
N HIS A 124 -7.78 -0.63 9.64
CA HIS A 124 -7.86 0.81 9.71
C HIS A 124 -7.53 1.42 8.34
N GLU A 125 -8.50 2.15 7.78
CA GLU A 125 -8.33 2.88 6.54
C GLU A 125 -8.39 4.38 6.81
N THR A 126 -7.41 5.14 6.29
CA THR A 126 -7.43 6.60 6.32
C THR A 126 -7.48 7.18 4.91
N PRO A 127 -8.19 8.29 4.67
CA PRO A 127 -8.15 8.94 3.36
C PRO A 127 -6.73 9.41 3.01
N SER A 128 -6.29 9.28 1.75
CA SER A 128 -4.98 9.80 1.28
C SER A 128 -5.06 11.17 0.62
N GLY A 129 -6.26 11.73 0.45
CA GLY A 129 -6.44 13.00 -0.25
C GLY A 129 -7.86 13.57 -0.20
N GLY A 130 -8.16 14.46 -1.13
CA GLY A 130 -9.40 15.24 -1.16
C GLY A 130 -10.68 14.50 -1.56
N VAL A 131 -10.57 13.24 -1.98
CA VAL A 131 -11.74 12.44 -2.39
C VAL A 131 -12.49 11.97 -1.15
N VAL A 132 -13.78 12.26 -1.09
CA VAL A 132 -14.69 11.76 -0.06
C VAL A 132 -15.46 10.58 -0.65
N ARG A 133 -15.18 9.35 -0.20
CA ARG A 133 -15.92 8.16 -0.64
C ARG A 133 -17.39 8.26 -0.22
N ARG A 134 -18.30 7.84 -1.10
CA ARG A 134 -19.78 7.82 -0.88
C ARG A 134 -20.41 9.19 -0.55
N LEU A 135 -19.84 10.28 -1.07
CA LEU A 135 -20.38 11.61 -0.86
C LEU A 135 -21.75 11.77 -1.55
N ARG A 136 -22.81 11.99 -0.76
CA ARG A 136 -24.20 12.16 -1.26
C ARG A 136 -24.46 13.49 -1.95
N SER A 137 -23.69 14.53 -1.61
CA SER A 137 -23.84 15.89 -2.16
C SER A 137 -22.51 16.64 -2.12
N ARG A 138 -22.23 17.41 -3.17
CA ARG A 138 -21.00 18.22 -3.29
C ARG A 138 -21.07 19.56 -2.55
N ASN A 139 -22.22 19.96 -2.02
CA ASN A 139 -22.42 21.30 -1.43
C ASN A 139 -21.45 21.63 -0.27
N ARG A 140 -20.96 20.61 0.45
CA ARG A 140 -19.96 20.77 1.52
C ARG A 140 -18.60 20.18 1.18
N TRP A 141 -18.37 19.79 -0.09
CA TRP A 141 -17.13 19.13 -0.47
C TRP A 141 -15.93 20.06 -0.30
N ALA A 142 -16.04 21.33 -0.73
CA ALA A 142 -14.95 22.29 -0.64
C ALA A 142 -14.49 22.52 0.82
N SER A 143 -15.43 22.77 1.74
CA SER A 143 -15.08 22.96 3.16
C SER A 143 -14.55 21.68 3.82
N GLN A 144 -15.04 20.50 3.44
CA GLN A 144 -14.48 19.22 3.90
C GLN A 144 -13.07 18.98 3.35
N TRP A 145 -12.82 19.38 2.10
CA TRP A 145 -11.51 19.28 1.47
C TRP A 145 -10.50 20.22 2.14
N GLU A 146 -10.88 21.49 2.35
CA GLU A 146 -10.04 22.48 3.03
C GLU A 146 -9.67 22.02 4.43
N ALA A 147 -10.66 21.60 5.23
CA ALA A 147 -10.42 21.13 6.59
C ALA A 147 -9.48 19.90 6.65
N ARG A 148 -9.46 19.07 5.61
CA ARG A 148 -8.58 17.89 5.53
C ARG A 148 -7.16 18.22 5.10
N LEU A 149 -6.97 19.24 4.27
CA LEU A 149 -5.65 19.63 3.76
C LEU A 149 -5.01 20.76 4.57
N ALA A 150 -5.76 21.40 5.46
CA ALA A 150 -5.27 22.44 6.35
C ALA A 150 -4.20 21.99 7.35
N PRO A 151 -4.26 20.77 7.95
CA PRO A 151 -3.23 20.32 8.88
C PRO A 151 -1.83 20.27 8.24
N ALA A 152 -0.80 20.48 9.05
CA ALA A 152 0.58 20.29 8.63
C ALA A 152 0.82 18.81 8.26
N PRO A 153 1.67 18.53 7.26
CA PRO A 153 2.02 17.17 6.88
C PRO A 153 2.57 16.36 8.05
N LEU A 154 2.21 15.07 8.12
CA LEU A 154 2.72 14.19 9.18
C LEU A 154 4.23 13.92 9.00
N PRO A 155 5.03 13.97 10.08
CA PRO A 155 6.43 13.60 10.03
C PRO A 155 6.59 12.09 9.79
N GLU A 156 7.76 11.69 9.28
CA GLU A 156 8.10 10.29 9.10
C GLU A 156 8.37 9.60 10.46
N PRO A 157 7.75 8.44 10.73
CA PRO A 157 8.01 7.73 11.98
C PRO A 157 9.28 6.88 11.89
N GLY A 158 9.97 6.71 13.02
CA GLY A 158 10.97 5.66 13.17
C GLY A 158 10.30 4.27 13.26
N LEU A 159 10.88 3.27 12.62
CA LEU A 159 10.40 1.89 12.58
C LEU A 159 11.35 0.96 13.33
N VAL A 160 10.78 -0.07 13.96
CA VAL A 160 11.54 -1.13 14.62
C VAL A 160 11.83 -2.24 13.59
N PRO A 161 13.10 -2.60 13.34
CA PRO A 161 13.45 -3.67 12.41
C PRO A 161 12.87 -5.02 12.82
N LEU A 162 12.38 -5.79 11.85
CA LEU A 162 11.85 -7.13 12.02
C LEU A 162 12.86 -8.17 11.53
N ALA A 163 13.36 -9.00 12.44
CA ALA A 163 14.31 -10.05 12.09
C ALA A 163 13.65 -11.19 11.30
N GLY A 164 14.38 -11.75 10.32
CA GLY A 164 13.96 -12.95 9.58
C GLY A 164 12.85 -12.72 8.55
N ILE A 165 12.60 -11.47 8.16
CA ILE A 165 11.62 -11.13 7.12
C ILE A 165 12.34 -10.61 5.89
N GLU A 166 12.38 -11.45 4.86
CA GLU A 166 13.00 -11.09 3.59
C GLU A 166 12.18 -10.02 2.84
N PRO A 167 12.80 -8.93 2.36
CA PRO A 167 12.14 -7.89 1.57
C PRO A 167 11.46 -8.43 0.30
N GLY A 168 11.96 -9.53 -0.27
CA GLY A 168 11.43 -10.12 -1.50
C GLY A 168 11.82 -9.33 -2.76
N ALA A 169 11.82 -10.01 -3.91
CA ALA A 169 12.04 -9.36 -5.19
C ALA A 169 10.85 -8.45 -5.57
N ILE A 170 11.13 -7.32 -6.21
CA ILE A 170 10.11 -6.56 -6.94
C ILE A 170 9.97 -7.26 -8.30
N PRO A 171 8.77 -7.76 -8.67
CA PRO A 171 8.61 -8.51 -9.91
C PRO A 171 8.91 -7.62 -11.13
N THR A 172 9.40 -8.24 -12.19
CA THR A 172 9.51 -7.64 -13.51
C THR A 172 8.13 -7.55 -14.17
N ALA A 173 8.01 -6.79 -15.27
CA ALA A 173 6.79 -6.81 -16.08
C ALA A 173 6.44 -8.23 -16.57
N ASP A 174 7.46 -9.01 -16.95
CA ASP A 174 7.31 -10.38 -17.42
C ASP A 174 6.78 -11.31 -16.33
N ASP A 175 7.24 -11.16 -15.07
CA ASP A 175 6.73 -11.92 -13.92
C ASP A 175 5.22 -11.71 -13.69
N LEU A 176 4.69 -10.55 -14.09
CA LEU A 176 3.27 -10.21 -14.01
C LEU A 176 2.48 -10.58 -15.27
N GLY A 177 3.13 -11.15 -16.28
CA GLY A 177 2.50 -11.50 -17.56
C GLY A 177 2.18 -10.29 -18.44
N LEU A 178 2.82 -9.14 -18.19
CA LEU A 178 2.66 -7.94 -19.02
C LEU A 178 3.50 -8.07 -20.29
N ALA A 179 2.94 -7.63 -21.42
CA ALA A 179 3.70 -7.54 -22.65
C ALA A 179 4.84 -6.51 -22.54
N PRO A 180 5.99 -6.73 -23.21
CA PRO A 180 7.04 -5.73 -23.31
C PRO A 180 6.50 -4.41 -23.86
N ASP A 181 6.68 -3.34 -23.10
CA ASP A 181 6.16 -2.02 -23.42
C ASP A 181 7.25 -0.95 -23.21
N PRO A 182 8.29 -0.93 -24.07
CA PRO A 182 9.45 -0.09 -23.87
C PRO A 182 9.08 1.39 -23.96
N CYS A 183 9.56 2.17 -23.01
CA CYS A 183 9.38 3.62 -22.97
C CYS A 183 10.77 4.29 -22.85
N PRO A 184 11.51 4.45 -23.96
CA PRO A 184 12.80 5.12 -23.95
C PRO A 184 12.67 6.56 -23.45
N GLY A 185 13.58 6.99 -22.57
CA GLY A 185 13.54 8.35 -22.01
C GLY A 185 12.47 8.56 -20.93
N ARG A 186 11.85 7.49 -20.42
CA ARG A 186 10.96 7.59 -19.25
C ARG A 186 11.73 8.19 -18.08
N GLN A 187 11.10 9.15 -17.41
CA GLN A 187 11.53 9.60 -16.10
C GLN A 187 11.57 8.40 -15.14
N ARG A 188 12.68 8.23 -14.42
CA ARG A 188 12.72 7.23 -13.34
C ARG A 188 11.66 7.62 -12.31
N GLY A 189 10.80 6.67 -11.94
CA GLY A 189 9.78 6.91 -10.94
C GLY A 189 10.42 7.23 -9.60
N GLY A 190 9.95 8.28 -8.95
CA GLY A 190 10.54 8.76 -7.71
C GLY A 190 10.25 10.19 -7.35
N ARG A 191 10.71 10.64 -6.18
CA ARG A 191 10.61 12.05 -5.75
C ARG A 191 11.61 12.96 -6.45
#